data_AF-A0A1I5W3T2-F1
#
_entry.id   AF-A0A1I5W3T2-F1
#
_cell.length_a   1.000
_cell.length_b   1.000
_cell.length_c   1.000
_cell.angle_alpha   90.00
_cell.angle_beta   90.00
_cell.angle_gamma   90.00
#
_symmetry.space_group_name_H-M   'P 1'
#
loop_
_entity.id
_entity.type
_entity.pdbx_description
1 polymer ?
#
loop_
_entity_poly.entity_id
_entity_poly.type
_entity_poly.pdbx_seq_one_letter_code
_entity_poly.pdbx_strand_id
1 'polypeptide(L)'
;MAESSITAHDSAEFKPFVWNPLQGLDHKERRYALFLNDARDVVQGAHTLMELLAWDEDRRDEARSSNGPAPLLSAADRASLQRLAIASLGMLHTEIEGQCEEVGKAH
;
A
#
# COMPACT_ATOMS: atom_id res chain seq x y z
N MET A 1 -3.39 -20.36 -44.72
CA MET A 1 -3.01 -20.69 -43.33
C MET A 1 -2.33 -19.46 -42.77
N ALA A 2 -3.06 -18.60 -42.06
CA ALA A 2 -2.48 -17.42 -41.43
C ALA A 2 -2.20 -17.78 -39.98
N GLU A 3 -0.93 -17.85 -39.61
CA GLU A 3 -0.50 -17.98 -38.21
C GLU A 3 -0.78 -16.64 -37.52
N SER A 4 -1.80 -16.63 -36.69
CA SER A 4 -2.06 -15.52 -35.78
C SER A 4 -1.03 -15.58 -34.65
N SER A 5 -0.04 -14.69 -34.71
CA SER A 5 0.82 -14.37 -33.57
C SER A 5 -0.06 -13.96 -32.39
N ILE A 6 -0.13 -14.83 -31.39
CA ILE A 6 -0.74 -14.52 -30.09
C ILE A 6 0.22 -13.55 -29.42
N THR A 7 -0.05 -12.25 -29.58
CA THR A 7 0.52 -11.25 -28.68
C THR A 7 -0.05 -11.56 -27.30
N ALA A 8 0.79 -12.10 -26.42
CA ALA A 8 0.49 -12.25 -25.01
C ALA A 8 0.31 -10.84 -24.43
N HIS A 9 -0.92 -10.35 -24.52
CA HIS A 9 -1.39 -9.30 -23.65
C HIS A 9 -1.49 -9.99 -22.30
N ASP A 10 -0.40 -9.92 -21.53
CA ASP A 10 -0.39 -10.26 -20.12
C ASP A 10 -1.31 -9.24 -19.47
N SER A 11 -2.61 -9.51 -19.50
CA SER A 11 -3.58 -8.78 -18.72
C SER A 11 -3.09 -8.97 -17.30
N ALA A 12 -2.59 -7.89 -16.70
CA ALA A 12 -2.28 -7.83 -15.28
C ALA A 12 -3.61 -8.06 -14.54
N GLU A 13 -4.02 -9.32 -14.46
CA GLU A 13 -5.17 -9.75 -13.72
C GLU A 13 -4.86 -9.39 -12.28
N PHE A 14 -5.74 -8.59 -11.69
CA PHE A 14 -5.69 -8.27 -10.29
C PHE A 14 -5.76 -9.58 -9.51
N LYS A 15 -4.60 -10.09 -9.07
CA LYS A 15 -4.53 -11.26 -8.21
C LYS A 15 -4.96 -10.83 -6.81
N PRO A 16 -5.87 -11.57 -6.15
CA PRO A 16 -6.13 -11.42 -4.73
C PRO A 16 -4.81 -11.42 -3.96
N PHE A 17 -4.71 -10.58 -2.93
CA PHE A 17 -3.44 -10.27 -2.28
C PHE A 17 -2.83 -11.49 -1.55
N VAL A 18 -1.94 -12.22 -2.22
CA VAL A 18 -1.17 -13.35 -1.67
C VAL A 18 0.23 -12.88 -1.31
N TRP A 19 0.75 -13.35 -0.17
CA TRP A 19 2.14 -13.09 0.22
C TRP A 19 3.10 -13.75 -0.77
N ASN A 20 4.17 -13.07 -1.15
CA ASN A 20 5.22 -13.69 -1.95
C ASN A 20 5.88 -14.79 -1.10
N PRO A 21 5.84 -16.07 -1.52
CA PRO A 21 6.45 -17.15 -0.77
C PRO A 21 7.97 -16.97 -0.77
N LEU A 22 8.61 -17.31 0.35
CA LEU A 22 10.07 -17.18 0.49
C LEU A 22 10.81 -18.50 0.28
N GLN A 23 10.09 -19.63 0.21
CA GLN A 23 10.72 -20.94 0.05
C GLN A 23 11.30 -21.10 -1.36
N GLY A 24 12.53 -21.61 -1.44
CA GLY A 24 13.18 -21.93 -2.71
C GLY A 24 13.78 -20.72 -3.45
N LEU A 25 13.61 -19.51 -2.93
CA LEU A 25 14.20 -18.29 -3.51
C LEU A 25 15.68 -18.17 -3.17
N ASP A 26 16.47 -17.69 -4.14
CA ASP A 26 17.85 -17.28 -3.89
C ASP A 26 17.93 -16.03 -3.00
N HIS A 27 19.14 -15.59 -2.66
CA HIS A 27 19.31 -14.45 -1.76
C HIS A 27 18.74 -13.13 -2.31
N LYS A 28 18.86 -12.89 -3.63
CA LYS A 28 18.40 -11.67 -4.29
C LYS A 28 16.88 -11.69 -4.43
N GLU A 29 16.34 -12.81 -4.92
CA GLU A 29 14.90 -13.04 -5.06
C GLU A 29 14.18 -12.96 -3.72
N ARG A 30 14.76 -13.53 -2.66
CA ARG A 30 14.18 -13.48 -1.32
C ARG A 30 14.12 -12.07 -0.77
N ARG A 31 15.17 -11.27 -0.99
CA ARG A 31 15.20 -9.86 -0.56
C ARG A 31 14.14 -9.04 -1.28
N TYR A 32 13.99 -9.27 -2.59
CA TYR A 32 12.96 -8.61 -3.39
C TYR A 32 11.55 -9.02 -2.97
N ALA A 33 11.30 -10.31 -2.71
CA ALA A 33 10.01 -10.80 -2.22
C ALA A 33 9.63 -10.21 -0.85
N LEU A 34 10.60 -10.05 0.06
CA LEU A 34 10.40 -9.36 1.34
C LEU A 34 10.00 -7.91 1.13
N PHE A 35 10.77 -7.16 0.33
CA PHE A 35 10.45 -5.78 -0.02
C PHE A 35 9.03 -5.64 -0.59
N LEU A 36 8.62 -6.52 -1.50
CA LEU A 36 7.26 -6.49 -2.07
C LEU A 36 6.16 -6.76 -1.02
N ASN A 37 6.43 -7.65 -0.05
CA ASN A 37 5.50 -7.90 1.05
C ASN A 37 5.41 -6.70 2.00
N ASP A 38 6.54 -6.08 2.34
CA ASP A 38 6.58 -4.88 3.20
C ASP A 38 5.91 -3.68 2.52
N ALA A 39 6.19 -3.47 1.23
CA ALA A 39 5.56 -2.43 0.42
C ALA A 39 4.03 -2.56 0.40
N ARG A 40 3.54 -3.80 0.25
CA ARG A 40 2.12 -4.11 0.32
C ARG A 40 1.55 -3.74 1.69
N ASP A 41 2.18 -4.16 2.78
CA ASP A 41 1.67 -3.93 4.13
C ASP A 41 1.62 -2.43 4.46
N VAL A 42 2.60 -1.66 3.98
CA VAL A 42 2.59 -0.20 4.09
C VAL A 42 1.42 0.43 3.32
N VAL A 43 1.20 0.04 2.06
CA VAL A 43 0.10 0.58 1.24
C VAL A 43 -1.26 0.22 1.83
N GLN A 44 -1.45 -1.04 2.20
CA GLN A 44 -2.71 -1.52 2.79
C GLN A 44 -2.96 -0.88 4.15
N GLY A 45 -1.93 -0.76 4.98
CA GLY A 45 -2.00 -0.10 6.28
C GLY A 45 -2.36 1.38 6.14
N ALA A 46 -1.72 2.09 5.22
CA ALA A 46 -2.03 3.50 4.93
C ALA A 46 -3.46 3.68 4.43
N HIS A 47 -3.93 2.82 3.52
CA HIS A 47 -5.32 2.83 3.05
C HIS A 47 -6.31 2.63 4.21
N THR A 48 -6.09 1.59 5.02
CA THR A 48 -6.93 1.28 6.19
C THR A 48 -6.98 2.44 7.18
N LEU A 49 -5.84 3.10 7.41
CA LEU A 49 -5.78 4.30 8.25
C LEU A 49 -6.57 5.47 7.66
N MET A 50 -6.50 5.69 6.34
CA MET A 50 -7.28 6.74 5.68
C MET A 50 -8.80 6.46 5.79
N GLU A 51 -9.23 5.21 5.63
CA GLU A 51 -10.62 4.81 5.82
C GLU A 51 -11.10 5.05 7.26
N LEU A 52 -10.27 4.70 8.26
CA LEU A 52 -10.58 4.98 9.67
C LEU A 52 -10.73 6.48 9.94
N LEU A 53 -9.83 7.31 9.37
CA LEU A 53 -9.86 8.75 9.55
C LEU A 53 -11.10 9.39 8.89
N ALA A 54 -11.49 8.90 7.71
CA ALA A 54 -12.70 9.34 7.03
C ALA A 54 -13.96 8.96 7.82
N TRP A 55 -14.02 7.71 8.29
CA TRP A 55 -15.13 7.24 9.13
C TRP A 55 -15.25 8.02 10.44
N ASP A 56 -14.14 8.34 11.11
CA ASP A 56 -14.16 9.15 12.34
C ASP A 56 -14.60 10.61 12.07
N GLU A 57 -14.28 11.14 10.89
CA GLU A 57 -14.72 12.47 10.45
C GLU A 57 -16.25 12.50 10.24
N ASP A 58 -16.82 11.50 9.56
CA ASP A 58 -18.27 11.38 9.37
C ASP A 58 -19.02 11.37 10.73
N ARG A 59 -18.50 10.60 11.70
CA ARG A 59 -19.05 10.56 13.07
C ARG A 59 -19.01 11.91 13.77
N ARG A 60 -17.93 12.66 13.56
CA ARG A 60 -17.77 14.00 14.15
C ARG A 60 -18.82 14.97 13.61
N ASP A 61 -19.12 14.89 12.32
CA ASP A 61 -20.11 15.73 11.68
C ASP A 61 -21.55 15.32 12.06
N GLU A 62 -21.80 14.02 12.24
CA GLU A 62 -23.05 13.52 12.84
C GLU A 62 -23.24 14.03 14.27
N ALA A 63 -22.20 14.01 15.10
CA ALA A 63 -22.25 14.50 16.48
C ALA A 63 -22.45 16.02 16.59
N ARG A 64 -22.11 16.79 15.54
CA ARG A 64 -22.35 18.24 15.46
C ARG A 64 -23.75 18.58 15.02
N SER A 65 -24.33 17.77 14.14
CA SER A 65 -25.65 18.01 13.53
C SER A 65 -26.80 17.32 14.28
N SER A 66 -26.50 16.29 15.07
CA SER A 66 -27.46 15.50 15.85
C SER A 66 -26.86 15.12 17.20
N ASN A 67 -27.64 14.46 18.07
CA ASN A 67 -27.10 13.79 19.27
C ASN A 67 -26.39 12.47 18.92
N GLY A 68 -25.61 12.48 17.84
CA GLY A 68 -24.84 11.35 17.33
C GLY A 68 -23.70 10.95 18.27
N PRO A 69 -23.06 9.81 18.01
CA PRO A 69 -22.00 9.32 18.88
C PRO A 69 -20.73 10.17 18.75
N ALA A 70 -20.03 10.38 19.87
CA ALA A 70 -18.81 11.19 19.89
C ALA A 70 -17.72 10.65 18.93
N PRO A 71 -16.87 11.53 18.38
CA PRO A 71 -15.70 11.10 17.62
C PRO A 71 -14.79 10.23 18.49
N LEU A 72 -14.19 9.22 17.87
CA LEU A 72 -13.25 8.30 18.51
C LEU A 72 -11.88 8.95 18.70
N LEU A 73 -11.44 9.74 17.71
CA LEU A 73 -10.10 10.33 17.68
C LEU A 73 -10.10 11.80 18.08
N SER A 74 -9.16 12.17 18.95
CA SER A 74 -8.88 13.58 19.21
C SER A 74 -8.28 14.26 17.97
N ALA A 75 -8.25 15.59 17.95
CA ALA A 75 -7.56 16.34 16.89
C ALA A 75 -6.07 15.99 16.81
N ALA A 76 -5.43 15.71 17.96
CA ALA A 76 -4.02 15.32 18.02
C ALA A 76 -3.79 13.93 17.44
N ASP A 77 -4.64 12.95 17.78
CA ASP A 77 -4.55 11.58 17.26
C ASP A 77 -4.73 11.55 15.74
N ARG A 78 -5.77 12.25 15.24
CA ARG A 78 -6.03 12.39 13.80
C ARG A 78 -4.81 12.94 13.06
N ALA A 79 -4.24 14.03 13.56
CA ALA A 79 -3.08 14.66 12.94
C ALA A 79 -1.83 13.77 13.02
N SER A 80 -1.67 13.00 14.10
CA SER A 80 -0.57 12.04 14.23
C SER A 80 -0.70 10.87 13.25
N LEU A 81 -1.89 10.29 13.12
CA LEU A 81 -2.16 9.18 12.18
C LEU A 81 -2.01 9.61 10.72
N GLN A 82 -2.46 10.82 10.37
CA GLN A 82 -2.22 11.39 9.04
C GLN A 82 -0.72 11.52 8.74
N ARG A 83 0.06 12.08 9.68
CA ARG A 83 1.52 12.20 9.50
C ARG A 83 2.21 10.84 9.44
N LEU A 84 1.75 9.86 10.23
CA LEU A 84 2.27 8.49 10.18
C LEU A 84 2.06 7.88 8.79
N ALA A 85 0.84 7.97 8.24
CA ALA A 85 0.53 7.45 6.90
C ALA A 85 1.41 8.13 5.84
N ILE A 86 1.56 9.47 5.90
CA ILE A 86 2.42 10.24 4.99
C ILE A 86 3.88 9.78 5.11
N ALA A 87 4.40 9.64 6.33
CA ALA A 87 5.78 9.22 6.57
C ALA A 87 6.05 7.80 6.06
N SER A 88 5.15 6.85 6.34
CA SER A 88 5.27 5.46 5.88
C SER A 88 5.25 5.36 4.35
N LEU A 89 4.34 6.08 3.69
CA LEU A 89 4.29 6.13 2.22
C LEU A 89 5.52 6.83 1.62
N GLY A 90 6.02 7.90 2.25
CA GLY A 90 7.23 8.57 1.84
C GLY A 90 8.48 7.69 1.93
N MET A 91 8.61 6.92 3.02
CA MET A 91 9.69 5.94 3.17
C MET A 91 9.63 4.85 2.11
N LEU A 92 8.43 4.27 1.87
CA LEU A 92 8.24 3.29 0.82
C LEU A 92 8.59 3.85 -0.57
N HIS A 93 8.22 5.10 -0.84
CA HIS A 93 8.56 5.76 -2.10
C HIS A 93 10.08 5.84 -2.31
N THR A 94 10.84 6.26 -1.30
CA THR A 94 12.31 6.28 -1.37
C THR A 94 12.91 4.88 -1.59
N GLU A 95 12.34 3.85 -0.96
CA GLU A 95 12.79 2.47 -1.18
C GLU A 95 12.49 1.98 -2.62
N ILE A 96 11.32 2.31 -3.17
CA ILE A 96 10.96 2.02 -4.56
C ILE A 96 11.95 2.69 -5.52
N GLU A 97 12.29 3.96 -5.29
CA GLU A 97 13.28 4.68 -6.10
C GLU A 97 14.64 3.98 -6.09
N GLY A 98 15.09 3.55 -4.90
CA GLY A 98 16.32 2.76 -4.75
C GLY A 98 16.30 1.45 -5.55
N GLN A 99 15.17 0.72 -5.52
CA GLN A 99 15.02 -0.52 -6.29
C GLN A 99 15.05 -0.27 -7.81
N CYS A 100 14.41 0.81 -8.28
CA CYS A 100 14.43 1.19 -9.70
C CYS A 100 15.83 1.52 -10.20
N GLU A 101 16.63 2.23 -9.40
CA GLU A 101 18.02 2.52 -9.75
C GLU A 101 18.90 1.27 -9.82
N GLU A 102 18.69 0.30 -8.93
CA GLU A 102 19.43 -0.97 -8.96
C GLU A 102 19.10 -1.80 -10.21
N VAL A 103 17.84 -1.82 -10.63
CA VAL A 103 17.41 -2.48 -11.88
C VAL A 103 17.99 -1.77 -13.10
N GLY A 104 18.02 -0.43 -13.11
CA GLY A 104 18.56 0.36 -14.21
C GLY A 104 20.08 0.24 -14.41
N LYS A 105 20.84 -0.13 -13.35
CA LYS A 105 22.29 -0.34 -13.40
C LYS A 105 22.70 -1.75 -13.83
N ALA A 106 21.75 -2.68 -13.95
CA ALA A 106 22.00 -4.08 -14.32
C ALA A 106 21.91 -4.35 -15.84
N HIS A 107 21.75 -3.29 -16.65
CA HIS A 107 21.76 -3.30 -18.12
C HIS A 107 22.99 -2.57 -18.66
#